data_AF-A0A292GN50-F1
#
_entry.id   AF-A0A292GN50-F1
#
_cell.length_a   1.000
_cell.length_b   1.000
_cell.length_c   1.000
_cell.angle_alpha   90.00
_cell.angle_beta   90.00
_cell.angle_gamma   90.00
#
_symmetry.space_group_name_H-M   'P 1'
#
loop_
_entity.id
_entity.type
_entity.pdbx_description
1 polymer ?
#
loop_
_entity_poly.entity_id
_entity_poly.type
_entity_poly.pdbx_seq_one_letter_code
_entity_poly.pdbx_strand_id
1 'polypeptide(L)'
;MASQCVAFRDSKGGLHASLEEATLKDLAAVLGRVGDEGGMTAGVAKLVFEKRQEIERILAEHDQLTEMVADRANVERLHAI
;
A
#
# COMPACT_ATOMS: atom_id res chain seq x y z
N MET A 1 -37.24 16.76 5.73
CA MET A 1 -37.13 16.39 4.30
C MET A 1 -36.11 15.28 4.20
N ALA A 2 -36.38 14.22 3.43
CA ALA A 2 -35.38 13.18 3.16
C ALA A 2 -34.47 13.66 2.01
N SER A 3 -33.16 13.45 2.13
CA SER A 3 -32.16 13.79 1.11
C SER A 3 -31.24 12.59 0.84
N GLN A 4 -30.72 12.50 -0.38
CA GLN A 4 -29.76 11.50 -0.81
C GLN A 4 -28.41 12.17 -1.11
N CYS A 5 -27.30 11.50 -0.82
CA CYS A 5 -25.95 11.94 -1.16
C CYS A 5 -25.11 10.78 -1.71
N VAL A 6 -24.12 11.11 -2.52
CA VAL A 6 -23.10 10.17 -2.99
C VAL A 6 -21.88 10.33 -2.08
N ALA A 7 -21.30 9.22 -1.63
CA ALA A 7 -20.10 9.19 -0.81
C ALA A 7 -19.19 8.04 -1.24
N PHE A 8 -17.90 8.19 -1.00
CA PHE A 8 -16.89 7.18 -1.27
C PHE A 8 -16.63 6.38 0.00
N ARG A 9 -16.62 5.05 -0.11
CA ARG A 9 -16.45 4.16 1.04
C ARG A 9 -15.01 3.65 1.10
N ASP A 10 -14.39 3.73 2.27
CA ASP A 10 -13.12 3.05 2.55
C ASP A 10 -13.32 1.55 2.90
N SER A 11 -12.25 0.77 2.93
CA SER A 11 -12.29 -0.67 3.27
C SER A 11 -12.82 -0.98 4.67
N LYS A 12 -12.83 0.00 5.59
CA LYS A 12 -13.35 -0.11 6.96
C LYS A 12 -14.81 0.32 7.09
N GLY A 13 -15.44 0.77 6.00
CA GLY A 13 -16.83 1.21 5.96
C GLY A 13 -17.04 2.70 6.26
N GLY A 14 -15.98 3.49 6.42
CA GLY A 14 -16.04 4.94 6.55
C GLY A 14 -16.47 5.60 5.24
N LEU A 15 -17.33 6.62 5.34
CA LEU A 15 -17.82 7.39 4.19
C LEU A 15 -17.09 8.72 4.09
N HIS A 16 -16.60 9.04 2.89
CA HIS A 16 -15.77 10.20 2.59
C HIS A 16 -16.36 11.01 1.44
N ALA A 17 -16.03 12.30 1.40
CA ALA A 17 -16.56 13.22 0.41
C ALA A 17 -15.85 13.08 -0.95
N SER A 18 -14.62 12.57 -0.95
CA SER A 18 -13.83 12.34 -2.16
C SER A 18 -13.19 10.95 -2.21
N LEU A 19 -12.87 10.51 -3.42
CA LEU A 19 -12.14 9.27 -3.67
C LEU A 19 -10.73 9.31 -3.07
N GLU A 20 -10.06 10.46 -3.15
CA GLU A 20 -8.72 10.65 -2.60
C GLU A 20 -8.70 10.47 -1.08
N GLU A 21 -9.66 11.05 -0.36
CA GLU A 21 -9.78 10.88 1.09
C GLU A 21 -10.01 9.42 1.48
N ALA A 22 -10.93 8.73 0.80
CA ALA A 22 -11.18 7.30 1.04
C ALA A 22 -9.89 6.48 0.82
N THR A 23 -9.16 6.77 -0.26
CA THR A 23 -7.91 6.09 -0.60
C THR A 23 -6.81 6.35 0.44
N LEU A 24 -6.66 7.59 0.92
CA LEU A 24 -5.69 7.94 1.95
C LEU A 24 -6.01 7.27 3.29
N LYS A 25 -7.29 7.10 3.62
CA LYS A 25 -7.71 6.34 4.82
C LYS A 25 -7.41 4.87 4.70
N ASP A 26 -7.60 4.29 3.51
CA ASP A 26 -7.20 2.90 3.24
C ASP A 26 -5.69 2.72 3.35
N LEU A 27 -4.90 3.62 2.74
CA LEU A 27 -3.45 3.59 2.85
C LEU A 27 -2.99 3.73 4.31
N ALA A 28 -3.57 4.66 5.07
CA ALA A 28 -3.27 4.81 6.49
C ALA A 28 -3.67 3.57 7.30
N ALA A 29 -4.75 2.91 6.93
CA ALA A 29 -5.17 1.67 7.57
C ALA A 29 -4.19 0.51 7.31
N VAL A 30 -3.67 0.39 6.10
CA VAL A 30 -2.65 -0.61 5.72
C VAL A 30 -1.32 -0.35 6.43
N LEU A 31 -0.90 0.92 6.52
CA LEU A 31 0.32 1.31 7.22
C LEU A 31 0.24 1.09 8.75
N GLY A 32 -0.96 1.00 9.32
CA GLY A 32 -1.15 0.79 10.75
C GLY A 32 -0.76 2.01 11.58
N ARG A 33 -0.34 1.82 12.82
CA ARG A 33 0.11 2.94 13.68
C ARG A 33 1.59 3.20 13.41
N VAL A 34 1.88 4.28 12.68
CA VAL A 34 3.25 4.75 12.48
C VAL A 34 3.58 5.80 13.54
N GLY A 35 4.55 5.47 14.40
CA GLY A 35 5.03 6.30 15.51
C GLY A 35 4.15 6.29 16.77
N ASP A 36 4.66 6.88 17.85
CA ASP A 36 4.06 6.78 19.18
C ASP A 36 2.67 7.43 19.26
N GLU A 37 2.40 8.49 18.52
CA GLU A 37 1.13 9.24 18.61
C GLU A 37 0.16 8.99 17.45
N GLY A 38 0.50 8.13 16.48
CA GLY A 38 -0.36 7.77 15.35
C GLY A 38 -0.62 8.87 14.32
N GLY A 39 -0.36 10.15 14.64
CA GLY A 39 -0.51 11.29 13.74
C GLY A 39 0.39 11.25 12.51
N MET A 40 1.54 10.59 12.59
CA MET A 40 2.46 10.44 11.45
C MET A 40 1.90 9.54 10.33
N THR A 41 1.03 8.59 10.67
CA THR A 41 0.45 7.63 9.72
C THR A 41 -0.23 8.33 8.54
N ALA A 42 -1.00 9.39 8.80
CA ALA A 42 -1.70 10.12 7.74
C ALA A 42 -0.72 10.85 6.81
N GLY A 43 0.36 11.41 7.36
CA GLY A 43 1.42 12.05 6.58
C GLY A 43 2.15 11.05 5.68
N VAL A 44 2.48 9.87 6.21
CA VAL A 44 3.13 8.80 5.43
C VAL A 44 2.19 8.27 4.35
N ALA A 45 0.91 8.06 4.65
CA ALA A 45 -0.08 7.64 3.65
C ALA A 45 -0.16 8.62 2.48
N LYS A 46 -0.12 9.93 2.76
CA LYS A 46 -0.09 10.97 1.73
C LYS A 46 1.20 10.92 0.90
N LEU A 47 2.36 10.79 1.53
CA LEU A 47 3.63 10.67 0.82
C LEU A 47 3.67 9.43 -0.09
N VAL A 48 3.16 8.30 0.38
CA VAL A 48 3.04 7.07 -0.43
C VAL A 48 2.13 7.31 -1.64
N PHE A 49 0.99 7.97 -1.45
CA PHE A 49 0.08 8.28 -2.55
C PHE A 49 0.69 9.21 -3.60
N GLU A 50 1.44 10.23 -3.16
CA GLU A 50 2.16 11.17 -4.03
C GLU A 50 3.31 10.50 -4.79
N LYS A 51 4.01 9.56 -4.15
CA LYS A 51 5.17 8.84 -4.72
C LYS A 51 4.83 7.48 -5.30
N ARG A 52 3.54 7.15 -5.46
CA ARG A 52 3.05 5.80 -5.80
C ARG A 52 3.78 5.16 -6.98
N GLN A 53 4.00 5.91 -8.07
CA GLN A 53 4.65 5.38 -9.28
C GLN A 53 6.12 5.00 -9.04
N GLU A 54 6.83 5.79 -8.25
CA GLU A 54 8.24 5.54 -7.93
C GLU A 54 8.37 4.35 -6.97
N ILE A 55 7.47 4.27 -5.99
CA ILE A 55 7.40 3.14 -5.06
C ILE A 55 7.07 1.83 -5.80
N GLU A 56 6.05 1.85 -6.66
CA GLU A 56 5.65 0.68 -7.46
C GLU A 56 6.80 0.19 -8.35
N ARG A 57 7.56 1.11 -8.94
CA ARG A 57 8.75 0.77 -9.73
C ARG A 57 9.81 0.07 -8.89
N ILE A 58 10.16 0.63 -7.73
CA ILE A 58 11.18 0.06 -6.84
C ILE A 58 10.75 -1.33 -6.35
N LEU A 59 9.48 -1.50 -5.97
CA LEU A 59 8.95 -2.79 -5.52
C LEU A 59 8.93 -3.82 -6.65
N ALA A 60 8.54 -3.43 -7.86
CA ALA A 60 8.59 -4.33 -9.02
C ALA A 60 10.03 -4.79 -9.36
N GLU A 61 11.00 -3.88 -9.30
CA GLU A 61 12.42 -4.22 -9.48
C GLU A 61 12.91 -5.19 -8.39
N HIS A 62 12.51 -4.99 -7.14
CA HIS A 62 12.82 -5.90 -6.03
C HIS A 62 12.21 -7.31 -6.22
N ASP A 63 10.95 -7.38 -6.63
CA ASP A 63 10.24 -8.65 -6.81
C ASP A 63 10.89 -9.46 -7.94
N GLN A 64 11.28 -8.81 -9.04
CA GLN A 64 12.04 -9.45 -10.13
C GLN A 64 13.37 -10.03 -9.63
N LEU A 65 14.13 -9.26 -8.84
CA LEU A 65 15.40 -9.73 -8.29
C LEU A 65 15.21 -10.89 -7.30
N THR A 66 14.15 -10.85 -6.50
CA THR A 66 13.82 -11.91 -5.55
C THR A 66 13.51 -13.22 -6.26
N GLU A 67 12.74 -13.17 -7.34
CA GLU A 67 12.45 -14.32 -8.20
C GLU A 67 13.74 -14.90 -8.80
N MET A 68 14.63 -14.05 -9.32
CA MET A 68 15.93 -14.48 -9.86
C MET A 68 16.83 -15.17 -8.82
N VAL A 69 16.83 -14.68 -7.57
CA VAL A 69 17.59 -15.31 -6.47
C VAL A 69 16.98 -16.65 -6.08
N ALA A 70 15.65 -16.74 -6.01
CA ALA A 70 14.95 -18.00 -5.71
C ALA A 70 15.24 -19.07 -6.77
N ASP A 71 15.23 -18.70 -8.05
CA ASP A 71 15.56 -19.59 -9.16
C ASP A 71 17.00 -20.11 -9.07
N ARG A 72 17.98 -19.23 -8.81
CA ARG A 72 19.38 -19.65 -8.63
C ARG A 72 19.56 -20.62 -7.46
N ALA A 73 18.90 -20.37 -6.33
CA ALA A 73 18.97 -21.25 -5.18
C ALA A 73 18.36 -22.65 -5.46
N ASN A 74 17.34 -22.74 -6.32
CA ASN A 74 16.81 -24.02 -6.79
C ASN A 74 17.79 -24.75 -7.72
N VAL A 75 18.47 -24.03 -8.62
CA VAL A 75 19.46 -24.62 -9.53
C VAL A 75 20.63 -25.23 -8.76
N GLU A 76 21.15 -24.56 -7.73
CA GLU A 76 22.25 -25.10 -6.91
C GLU A 76 21.86 -26.37 -6.15
N ARG A 77 20.60 -26.48 -5.67
CA ARG A 77 20.10 -27.70 -5.02
C ARG A 77 19.96 -28.87 -5.98
N LEU A 78 19.63 -28.63 -7.25
CA LEU A 78 19.54 -29.66 -8.29
C LEU A 78 20.90 -30.23 -8.69
N HIS A 79 21.98 -29.45 -8.62
CA HIS A 79 23.34 -29.89 -8.94
C HIS A 79 24.07 -30.55 -7.76
N ALA A 80 23.49 -30.52 -6.56
CA ALA A 80 24.07 -31.08 -5.33
C ALA A 80 23.57 -32.51 -5.00
N ILE A 81 22.79 -33.14 -5.89
CA ILE A 81 22.26 -34.52 -5.77
C ILE A 81 22.88 -35.37 -6.88
#